data_AF-A0A927LAR2-F1
#
_entry.id   AF-A0A927LAR2-F1
#
_cell.length_a   1.000
_cell.length_b   1.000
_cell.length_c   1.000
_cell.angle_alpha   90.00
_cell.angle_beta   90.00
_cell.angle_gamma   90.00
#
_symmetry.space_group_name_H-M   'P 1'
#
loop_
_entity.id
_entity.type
_entity.pdbx_description
1 polymer ?
#
loop_
_entity_poly.entity_id
_entity_poly.type
_entity_poly.pdbx_seq_one_letter_code
_entity_poly.pdbx_strand_id
1 'polypeptide(L)'
;MSRSALQAALFDMDGTLVDTERLWWDAVAEVAAGLGRTLTAADQPDVLGRPVEHTAAWLAGRTGADRDALAAELHREFADRVRTGTVPRPGALELLRALAREGVPTALVTASPRAVADTVLDVLGRDLFAVSVTADDTEHTKPAPDPYLAACRALGVDPAACVAVEDTRTGVTSAEAAGCVVLAVPSLAPIEEAPGRTVRESLAGVTPASLRQLVAPDGPALRVMTWNLWCGGTKVRDHRAKQLKVITETGVDVVGLQETYGTAAQELAEALGWHHHRAGDNLGIISRHPITARLGDPDVGFYGAAGVRIRTDSGTEVDIWTVHLDYTPYGPYEAAFDGLPASELIAHEQVRLAQLRDCLRRIDDTAPGAPGATAVPVVLVGDFNSPSHLDRPDVDWPVTRAAEASGLRDSFREAHPDPVREPGHTWSPVHALHEDGSGRPEPQDRIDFVLHRGLAVLDSRTQVSGTPRPWPDVEDNDWPSDHAAVITTFALEPGARE
;
A
#
# COMPACT_ATOMS: atom_id res chain seq x y z
N MET A 1 23.29 5.47 15.85
CA MET A 1 22.31 6.57 15.76
C MET A 1 21.03 5.96 15.21
N SER A 2 19.89 6.30 15.79
CA SER A 2 18.59 5.73 15.41
C SER A 2 18.27 6.10 13.95
N ARG A 3 18.09 5.11 13.07
CA ARG A 3 17.63 5.28 11.67
C ARG A 3 16.17 5.78 11.56
N SER A 4 15.55 6.20 12.66
CA SER A 4 14.09 6.16 12.83
C SER A 4 13.27 7.28 12.18
N ALA A 5 13.86 8.22 11.42
CA ALA A 5 13.09 9.29 10.80
C ALA A 5 13.60 9.60 9.40
N LEU A 6 12.69 9.56 8.42
CA LEU A 6 12.94 10.07 7.07
C LEU A 6 13.32 11.55 7.15
N GLN A 7 14.52 11.87 6.71
CA GLN A 7 15.06 13.23 6.74
C GLN A 7 14.82 13.98 5.43
N ALA A 8 14.79 13.28 4.29
CA ALA A 8 14.46 13.87 2.99
C ALA A 8 14.02 12.80 1.97
N ALA A 9 13.31 13.24 0.94
CA ALA A 9 13.06 12.45 -0.27
C ALA A 9 13.77 13.10 -1.47
N LEU A 10 14.57 12.31 -2.20
CA LEU A 10 15.43 12.78 -3.29
C LEU A 10 14.90 12.16 -4.59
N PHE A 11 14.32 12.97 -5.46
CA PHE A 11 13.64 12.48 -6.66
C PHE A 11 14.51 12.67 -7.90
N ASP A 12 14.68 11.61 -8.68
CA ASP A 12 15.01 11.78 -10.09
C ASP A 12 13.86 12.47 -10.85
N MET A 13 14.18 13.04 -12.01
CA MET A 13 13.25 13.79 -12.83
C MET A 13 12.63 12.96 -13.96
N ASP A 14 13.47 12.45 -14.84
CA ASP A 14 13.12 11.89 -16.14
C ASP A 14 12.62 10.45 -15.96
N GLY A 15 11.38 10.13 -16.35
CA GLY A 15 10.79 8.80 -16.13
C GLY A 15 10.32 8.54 -14.69
N THR A 16 10.86 9.28 -13.71
CA THR A 16 10.46 9.23 -12.30
C THR A 16 9.30 10.18 -11.96
N LEU A 17 9.51 11.49 -12.09
CA LEU A 17 8.50 12.51 -11.78
C LEU A 17 7.67 12.90 -13.00
N VAL A 18 8.28 12.88 -14.19
CA VAL A 18 7.68 13.31 -15.44
C VAL A 18 8.04 12.35 -16.57
N ASP A 19 7.11 12.13 -17.51
CA ASP A 19 7.38 11.33 -18.70
C ASP A 19 8.02 12.19 -19.80
N THR A 20 9.32 12.46 -19.64
CA THR A 20 10.11 13.22 -20.63
C THR A 20 10.54 12.37 -21.80
N GLU A 21 10.60 11.05 -21.66
CA GLU A 21 10.98 10.15 -22.75
C GLU A 21 9.94 10.11 -23.86
N ARG A 22 8.65 10.17 -23.53
CA ARG A 22 7.60 10.33 -24.54
C ARG A 22 7.77 11.65 -25.30
N LEU A 23 8.08 12.74 -24.61
CA LEU A 23 8.31 14.04 -25.24
C LEU A 23 9.57 14.03 -26.13
N TRP A 24 10.61 13.32 -25.71
CA TRP A 24 11.83 13.12 -26.49
C TRP A 24 11.56 12.30 -27.75
N TRP A 25 10.82 11.18 -27.62
CA TRP A 25 10.41 10.37 -28.76
C TRP A 25 9.65 11.21 -29.79
N ASP A 26 8.66 11.98 -29.32
CA ASP A 26 7.85 12.80 -30.22
C ASP A 26 8.66 13.94 -30.86
N ALA A 27 9.65 14.51 -30.15
CA ALA A 27 10.57 15.50 -30.71
C ALA A 27 11.42 14.91 -31.84
N VAL A 28 12.02 13.74 -31.60
CA VAL A 28 12.85 13.07 -32.61
C VAL A 28 11.99 12.59 -33.78
N ALA A 29 10.76 12.15 -33.52
CA ALA A 29 9.80 11.76 -34.55
C ALA A 29 9.44 12.94 -35.48
N GLU A 30 9.22 14.13 -34.92
CA GLU A 30 8.92 15.34 -35.69
C GLU A 30 10.11 15.74 -36.57
N VAL A 31 11.32 15.82 -35.98
CA VAL A 31 12.54 16.16 -36.73
C VAL A 31 12.84 15.11 -37.80
N ALA A 32 12.69 13.81 -37.50
CA ALA A 32 12.87 12.75 -38.47
C ALA A 32 11.84 12.84 -39.61
N ALA A 33 10.57 13.16 -39.30
CA ALA A 33 9.52 13.33 -40.29
C ALA A 33 9.81 14.50 -41.24
N GLY A 34 10.34 15.61 -40.72
CA GLY A 34 10.83 16.74 -41.51
C GLY A 34 11.95 16.37 -42.50
N LEU A 35 12.70 15.30 -42.21
CA LEU A 35 13.74 14.73 -43.07
C LEU A 35 13.21 13.57 -43.95
N GLY A 36 11.89 13.35 -44.00
CA GLY A 36 11.26 12.30 -44.80
C GLY A 36 11.39 10.89 -44.21
N ARG A 37 11.65 10.76 -42.89
CA ARG A 37 11.79 9.48 -42.21
C ARG A 37 10.75 9.32 -41.10
N THR A 38 10.12 8.15 -41.03
CA THR A 38 9.24 7.79 -39.92
C THR A 38 9.98 6.91 -38.92
N LEU A 39 9.90 7.24 -37.63
CA LEU A 39 10.43 6.39 -36.56
C LEU A 39 9.54 5.17 -36.32
N THR A 40 10.17 4.06 -35.94
CA THR A 40 9.51 2.79 -35.61
C THR A 40 10.05 2.26 -34.28
N ALA A 41 9.36 1.29 -33.67
CA ALA A 41 9.83 0.67 -32.42
C ALA A 41 11.28 0.13 -32.50
N ALA A 42 11.75 -0.27 -33.69
CA ALA A 42 13.13 -0.72 -33.88
C ALA A 42 14.18 0.37 -33.67
N ASP A 43 13.79 1.64 -33.72
CA ASP A 43 14.67 2.79 -33.53
C ASP A 43 14.82 3.19 -32.04
N GLN A 44 13.96 2.68 -31.15
CA GLN A 44 14.00 3.01 -29.71
C GLN A 44 15.37 2.87 -29.05
N PRO A 45 16.18 1.82 -29.29
CA PRO A 45 17.49 1.66 -28.64
C PRO A 45 18.54 2.73 -28.99
N ASP A 46 18.31 3.43 -30.10
CA ASP A 46 19.17 4.50 -30.61
C ASP A 46 18.64 5.90 -30.28
N VAL A 47 17.41 5.99 -29.76
CA VAL A 47 16.72 7.25 -29.47
C VAL A 47 16.49 7.42 -27.96
N LEU A 48 15.87 6.45 -27.30
CA LEU A 48 15.52 6.51 -25.87
C LEU A 48 16.75 6.21 -25.00
N GLY A 49 16.90 6.96 -23.90
CA GLY A 49 18.03 6.84 -22.98
C GLY A 49 19.40 7.22 -23.59
N ARG A 50 19.42 7.91 -24.73
CA ARG A 50 20.65 8.36 -25.41
C ARG A 50 20.84 9.89 -25.31
N PRO A 51 22.09 10.39 -25.23
CA PRO A 51 22.34 11.83 -25.37
C PRO A 51 21.84 12.38 -26.70
N VAL A 52 21.48 13.67 -26.72
CA VAL A 52 21.00 14.36 -27.93
C VAL A 52 22.00 14.23 -29.07
N GLU A 53 23.30 14.32 -28.77
CA GLU A 53 24.37 14.24 -29.75
C GLU A 53 24.51 12.85 -30.37
N HIS A 54 24.21 11.80 -29.60
CA HIS A 54 24.17 10.44 -30.11
C HIS A 54 23.01 10.29 -31.09
N THR A 55 21.81 10.72 -30.69
CA THR A 55 20.60 10.65 -31.52
C THR A 55 20.74 11.49 -32.79
N ALA A 56 21.35 12.68 -32.69
CA ALA A 56 21.65 13.54 -33.83
C ALA A 56 22.64 12.87 -34.80
N ALA A 57 23.72 12.25 -34.29
CA ALA A 57 24.68 11.53 -35.12
C ALA A 57 24.05 10.31 -35.81
N TRP A 58 23.20 9.58 -35.08
CA TRP A 58 22.45 8.45 -35.61
C TRP A 58 21.48 8.87 -36.73
N LEU A 59 20.76 9.97 -36.53
CA LEU A 59 19.80 10.50 -37.49
C LEU A 59 20.53 11.06 -38.73
N ALA A 60 21.64 11.78 -38.52
CA ALA A 60 22.52 12.25 -39.58
C ALA A 60 23.04 11.08 -40.44
N GLY A 61 23.50 9.99 -39.81
CA GLY A 61 24.00 8.80 -40.51
C GLY A 61 22.95 8.10 -41.39
N ARG A 62 21.66 8.27 -41.09
CA ARG A 62 20.56 7.66 -41.86
C ARG A 62 19.89 8.60 -42.86
N THR A 63 20.05 9.91 -42.71
CA THR A 63 19.39 10.92 -43.56
C THR A 63 20.37 11.70 -44.43
N GLY A 64 21.66 11.70 -44.07
CA GLY A 64 22.68 12.53 -44.70
C GLY A 64 22.65 14.00 -44.29
N ALA A 65 21.81 14.37 -43.31
CA ALA A 65 21.72 15.73 -42.79
C ALA A 65 22.94 16.10 -41.92
N ASP A 66 23.14 17.41 -41.71
CA ASP A 66 24.21 17.92 -40.88
C ASP A 66 23.95 17.59 -39.39
N ARG A 67 24.92 16.95 -38.75
CA ARG A 67 24.80 16.49 -37.35
C ARG A 67 24.58 17.64 -36.39
N ASP A 68 25.32 18.74 -36.54
CA ASP A 68 25.31 19.83 -35.57
C ASP A 68 24.02 20.64 -35.68
N ALA A 69 23.52 20.83 -36.90
CA ALA A 69 22.20 21.41 -37.15
C ALA A 69 21.08 20.55 -36.53
N LEU A 70 21.15 19.22 -36.70
CA LEU A 70 20.18 18.30 -36.09
C LEU A 70 20.23 18.32 -34.57
N ALA A 71 21.42 18.35 -33.97
CA ALA A 71 21.55 18.47 -32.52
C ALA A 71 20.86 19.76 -32.03
N ALA A 72 21.12 20.89 -32.68
CA ALA A 72 20.50 22.18 -32.33
C ALA A 72 18.98 22.19 -32.54
N GLU A 73 18.46 21.51 -33.56
CA GLU A 73 17.03 21.37 -33.80
C GLU A 73 16.36 20.46 -32.77
N LEU A 74 16.93 19.29 -32.50
CA LEU A 74 16.45 18.36 -31.47
C LEU A 74 16.43 19.01 -30.07
N HIS A 75 17.48 19.77 -29.72
CA HIS A 75 17.49 20.53 -28.45
C HIS A 75 16.34 21.53 -28.36
N ARG A 76 16.05 22.26 -29.46
CA ARG A 76 14.94 23.22 -29.49
C ARG A 76 13.59 22.53 -29.39
N GLU A 77 13.34 21.53 -30.23
CA GLU A 77 12.06 20.82 -30.29
C GLU A 77 11.74 20.14 -28.94
N PHE A 78 12.75 19.50 -28.34
CA PHE A 78 12.59 18.89 -27.03
C PHE A 78 12.32 19.93 -25.94
N ALA A 79 13.08 21.03 -25.90
CA ALA A 79 12.85 22.10 -24.93
C ALA A 79 11.46 22.73 -25.06
N ASP A 80 10.96 22.92 -26.28
CA ASP A 80 9.61 23.44 -26.53
C ASP A 80 8.54 22.48 -26.01
N ARG A 81 8.68 21.17 -26.28
CA ARG A 81 7.74 20.15 -25.79
C ARG A 81 7.74 20.00 -24.28
N VAL A 82 8.91 20.05 -23.65
CA VAL A 82 9.00 20.03 -22.18
C VAL A 82 8.25 21.24 -21.59
N ARG A 83 8.36 22.43 -22.20
CA ARG A 83 7.62 23.62 -21.72
C ARG A 83 6.10 23.48 -21.85
N THR A 84 5.59 22.83 -22.89
CA THR A 84 4.14 22.83 -23.18
C THR A 84 3.42 21.52 -22.87
N GLY A 85 4.15 20.42 -22.68
CA GLY A 85 3.59 19.06 -22.69
C GLY A 85 4.07 18.15 -21.56
N THR A 86 4.78 18.67 -20.55
CA THR A 86 5.23 17.86 -19.41
C THR A 86 4.05 17.30 -18.63
N VAL A 87 3.94 15.97 -18.60
CA VAL A 87 2.92 15.23 -17.86
C VAL A 87 3.57 14.58 -16.62
N PRO A 88 3.11 14.92 -15.40
CA PRO A 88 3.55 14.23 -14.19
C PRO A 88 3.22 12.74 -14.23
N ARG A 89 4.13 11.91 -13.71
CA ARG A 89 3.90 10.47 -13.54
C ARG A 89 2.77 10.23 -12.50
N PRO A 90 1.97 9.16 -12.63
CA PRO A 90 0.88 8.89 -11.69
C PRO A 90 1.37 8.83 -10.24
N GLY A 91 0.76 9.63 -9.36
CA GLY A 91 1.12 9.72 -7.93
C GLY A 91 2.26 10.70 -7.59
N ALA A 92 2.95 11.26 -8.59
CA ALA A 92 4.11 12.13 -8.34
C ALA A 92 3.75 13.42 -7.60
N LEU A 93 2.73 14.15 -8.08
CA LEU A 93 2.28 15.40 -7.46
C LEU A 93 1.60 15.16 -6.11
N GLU A 94 0.85 14.07 -5.98
CA GLU A 94 0.21 13.66 -4.73
C GLU A 94 1.26 13.41 -3.64
N LEU A 95 2.31 12.67 -3.96
CA LEU A 95 3.40 12.37 -3.04
C LEU A 95 4.20 13.63 -2.68
N LEU A 96 4.61 14.46 -3.66
CA LEU A 96 5.33 15.70 -3.41
C LEU A 96 4.55 16.64 -2.48
N ARG A 97 3.25 16.81 -2.73
CA ARG A 97 2.36 17.63 -1.87
C ARG A 97 2.18 17.01 -0.48
N ALA A 98 2.12 15.68 -0.37
CA ALA A 98 2.03 15.00 0.92
C ALA A 98 3.31 15.22 1.77
N LEU A 99 4.48 15.10 1.15
CA LEU A 99 5.76 15.38 1.79
C LEU A 99 5.85 16.84 2.27
N ALA A 100 5.43 17.79 1.42
CA ALA A 100 5.39 19.21 1.78
C ALA A 100 4.46 19.49 2.97
N ARG A 101 3.24 18.89 3.00
CA ARG A 101 2.30 19.01 4.13
C ARG A 101 2.86 18.48 5.44
N GLU A 102 3.69 17.44 5.37
CA GLU A 102 4.33 16.82 6.54
C GLU A 102 5.70 17.42 6.87
N GLY A 103 6.13 18.45 6.15
CA GLY A 103 7.40 19.14 6.37
C GLY A 103 8.63 18.30 6.06
N VAL A 104 8.50 17.26 5.21
CA VAL A 104 9.64 16.46 4.75
C VAL A 104 10.31 17.18 3.58
N PRO A 105 11.57 17.64 3.70
CA PRO A 105 12.29 18.29 2.61
C PRO A 105 12.42 17.36 1.39
N THR A 106 12.24 17.93 0.21
CA THR A 106 12.47 17.21 -1.04
C THR A 106 13.57 17.86 -1.86
N ALA A 107 14.31 17.06 -2.63
CA ALA A 107 15.24 17.56 -3.63
C ALA A 107 14.98 16.91 -4.99
N LEU A 108 15.20 17.68 -6.05
CA LEU A 108 15.32 17.15 -7.41
C LEU A 108 16.80 16.79 -7.68
N VAL A 109 17.07 15.60 -8.21
CA VAL A 109 18.41 15.12 -8.54
C VAL A 109 18.40 14.50 -9.94
N THR A 110 18.85 15.24 -10.96
CA THR A 110 18.75 14.83 -12.36
C THR A 110 20.12 14.86 -13.07
N ALA A 111 20.27 14.01 -14.09
CA ALA A 111 21.37 14.07 -15.06
C ALA A 111 21.09 15.05 -16.22
N SER A 112 19.93 15.72 -16.22
CA SER A 112 19.57 16.73 -17.20
C SER A 112 20.24 18.08 -16.91
N PRO A 113 20.48 18.93 -17.94
CA PRO A 113 20.99 20.28 -17.75
C PRO A 113 20.03 21.19 -16.96
N ARG A 114 20.57 22.22 -16.31
CA ARG A 114 19.84 23.18 -15.48
C ARG A 114 18.61 23.78 -16.16
N ALA A 115 18.73 24.19 -17.41
CA ALA A 115 17.64 24.81 -18.16
C ALA A 115 16.41 23.89 -18.34
N VAL A 116 16.64 22.57 -18.50
CA VAL A 116 15.56 21.58 -18.62
C VAL A 116 14.94 21.34 -17.25
N ALA A 117 15.76 21.14 -16.22
CA ALA A 117 15.31 20.95 -14.85
C ALA A 117 14.45 22.13 -14.36
N ASP A 118 14.88 23.36 -14.65
CA ASP A 118 14.14 24.58 -14.31
C ASP A 118 12.75 24.61 -14.94
N THR A 119 12.62 24.19 -16.19
CA THR A 119 11.32 24.11 -16.86
C THR A 119 10.39 23.09 -16.19
N VAL A 120 10.92 21.92 -15.85
CA VAL A 120 10.13 20.87 -15.18
C VAL A 120 9.72 21.31 -13.78
N LEU A 121 10.61 21.96 -13.03
CA LEU A 121 10.30 22.53 -11.73
C LEU A 121 9.16 23.57 -11.79
N ASP A 122 9.12 24.39 -12.83
CA ASP A 122 8.02 25.35 -13.04
C ASP A 122 6.66 24.65 -13.27
N VAL A 123 6.67 23.48 -13.92
CA VAL A 123 5.46 22.67 -14.14
C VAL A 123 5.02 21.95 -12.86
N LEU A 124 5.96 21.38 -12.11
CA LEU A 124 5.66 20.60 -10.90
C LEU A 124 5.33 21.48 -9.69
N GLY A 125 5.89 22.70 -9.64
CA GLY A 125 5.84 23.61 -8.50
C GLY A 125 7.19 23.68 -7.80
N ARG A 126 7.96 24.75 -8.07
CA ARG A 126 9.30 24.98 -7.49
C ARG A 126 9.30 24.95 -5.96
N ASP A 127 8.22 25.42 -5.35
CA ASP A 127 8.02 25.48 -3.90
C ASP A 127 7.94 24.12 -3.22
N LEU A 128 7.72 23.04 -3.99
CA LEU A 128 7.74 21.68 -3.48
C LEU A 128 9.16 21.15 -3.24
N PHE A 129 10.19 21.79 -3.82
CA PHE A 129 11.58 21.36 -3.77
C PHE A 129 12.44 22.36 -2.98
N ALA A 130 13.12 21.87 -1.94
CA ALA A 130 14.05 22.68 -1.17
C ALA A 130 15.38 22.88 -1.92
N VAL A 131 15.79 21.91 -2.73
CA VAL A 131 17.06 21.90 -3.48
C VAL A 131 16.85 21.25 -4.85
N SER A 132 17.61 21.68 -5.87
CA SER A 132 17.73 20.95 -7.13
C SER A 132 19.20 20.81 -7.55
N VAL A 133 19.60 19.58 -7.84
CA VAL A 133 20.92 19.18 -8.32
C VAL A 133 20.77 18.63 -9.74
N THR A 134 21.57 19.14 -10.65
CA THR A 134 21.53 18.88 -12.09
C THR A 134 22.92 18.45 -12.56
N ALA A 135 23.05 18.08 -13.84
CA ALA A 135 24.36 17.74 -14.40
C ALA A 135 25.40 18.87 -14.29
N ASP A 136 24.94 20.12 -14.21
CA ASP A 136 25.80 21.30 -14.14
C ASP A 136 26.39 21.56 -12.74
N ASP A 137 25.88 20.89 -11.70
CA ASP A 137 26.27 21.16 -10.30
C ASP A 137 27.30 20.16 -9.73
N THR A 138 27.60 19.10 -10.47
CA THR A 138 28.49 18.02 -10.01
C THR A 138 29.51 17.64 -11.06
N GLU A 139 30.74 17.34 -10.61
CA GLU A 139 31.84 16.93 -11.49
C GLU A 139 31.56 15.60 -12.19
N HIS A 140 30.94 14.65 -11.48
CA HIS A 140 30.56 13.34 -12.01
C HIS A 140 29.06 13.14 -11.88
N THR A 141 28.38 12.88 -13.01
CA THR A 141 26.95 12.55 -13.01
C THR A 141 26.71 11.07 -12.69
N LYS A 142 25.42 10.68 -12.59
CA LYS A 142 24.98 9.28 -12.40
C LYS A 142 25.71 8.37 -13.42
N PRO A 143 26.31 7.23 -13.01
CA PRO A 143 26.07 6.48 -11.77
C PRO A 143 26.97 6.87 -10.59
N ALA A 144 27.79 7.92 -10.70
CA ALA A 144 28.59 8.39 -9.56
C ALA A 144 27.68 8.92 -8.43
N PRO A 145 28.06 8.81 -7.15
CA PRO A 145 27.20 9.21 -6.03
C PRO A 145 27.11 10.73 -5.83
N ASP A 146 27.93 11.51 -6.54
CA ASP A 146 28.09 12.96 -6.35
C ASP A 146 26.76 13.74 -6.36
N PRO A 147 25.79 13.50 -7.28
CA PRO A 147 24.52 14.24 -7.31
C PRO A 147 23.70 14.07 -6.04
N TYR A 148 23.55 12.83 -5.56
CA TYR A 148 22.80 12.55 -4.33
C TYR A 148 23.52 13.06 -3.08
N LEU A 149 24.85 12.90 -3.01
CA LEU A 149 25.63 13.46 -1.91
C LEU A 149 25.59 14.99 -1.89
N ALA A 150 25.55 15.64 -3.05
CA ALA A 150 25.38 17.09 -3.15
C ALA A 150 24.01 17.54 -2.63
N ALA A 151 22.93 16.83 -2.98
CA ALA A 151 21.59 17.11 -2.48
C ALA A 151 21.51 16.94 -0.95
N CYS A 152 22.03 15.82 -0.41
CA CYS A 152 22.06 15.59 1.04
C CYS A 152 22.86 16.67 1.79
N ARG A 153 24.01 17.09 1.25
CA ARG A 153 24.82 18.17 1.84
C ARG A 153 24.07 19.51 1.83
N ALA A 154 23.39 19.84 0.74
CA ALA A 154 22.63 21.08 0.63
C ALA A 154 21.43 21.12 1.60
N LEU A 155 20.80 19.96 1.86
CA LEU A 155 19.71 19.82 2.82
C LEU A 155 20.18 19.65 4.27
N GLY A 156 21.46 19.32 4.51
CA GLY A 156 21.99 19.05 5.84
C GLY A 156 21.51 17.73 6.45
N VAL A 157 21.28 16.70 5.63
CA VAL A 157 20.70 15.41 6.02
C VAL A 157 21.68 14.25 5.84
N ASP A 158 21.47 13.16 6.57
CA ASP A 158 22.20 11.90 6.44
C ASP A 158 21.63 11.10 5.25
N PRO A 159 22.45 10.72 4.25
CA PRO A 159 21.99 9.87 3.14
C PRO A 159 21.28 8.59 3.62
N ALA A 160 21.74 7.97 4.72
CA ALA A 160 21.13 6.74 5.23
C ALA A 160 19.72 6.93 5.81
N ALA A 161 19.29 8.18 6.01
CA ALA A 161 17.95 8.56 6.44
C ALA A 161 17.13 9.21 5.31
N CYS A 162 17.60 9.12 4.06
CA CYS A 162 16.91 9.62 2.89
C CYS A 162 16.38 8.48 2.02
N VAL A 163 15.26 8.71 1.35
CA VAL A 163 14.81 7.84 0.24
C VAL A 163 15.07 8.54 -1.08
N ALA A 164 15.86 7.90 -1.95
CA ALA A 164 15.99 8.26 -3.35
C ALA A 164 14.93 7.53 -4.19
N VAL A 165 14.24 8.25 -5.07
CA VAL A 165 13.23 7.72 -5.97
C VAL A 165 13.76 7.78 -7.40
N GLU A 166 13.84 6.62 -8.06
CA GLU A 166 14.57 6.45 -9.32
C GLU A 166 13.88 5.45 -10.26
N ASP A 167 14.03 5.61 -11.57
CA ASP A 167 13.44 4.74 -12.59
C ASP A 167 14.49 3.95 -13.40
N THR A 168 15.77 4.32 -13.32
CA THR A 168 16.87 3.68 -14.07
C THR A 168 17.91 3.00 -13.18
N ARG A 169 18.58 1.94 -13.70
CA ARG A 169 19.69 1.29 -12.97
C ARG A 169 20.85 2.23 -12.67
N THR A 170 21.14 3.15 -13.59
CA THR A 170 22.22 4.14 -13.45
C THR A 170 21.96 5.05 -12.25
N GLY A 171 20.72 5.52 -12.12
CA GLY A 171 20.32 6.37 -11.01
C GLY A 171 20.20 5.62 -9.68
N VAL A 172 19.62 4.41 -9.69
CA VAL A 172 19.63 3.49 -8.54
C VAL A 172 21.06 3.27 -8.02
N THR A 173 22.02 2.99 -8.92
CA THR A 173 23.43 2.78 -8.55
C THR A 173 24.04 4.03 -7.92
N SER A 174 23.71 5.22 -8.44
CA SER A 174 24.16 6.50 -7.88
C SER A 174 23.63 6.72 -6.46
N ALA A 175 22.34 6.49 -6.24
CA ALA A 175 21.69 6.64 -4.95
C ALA A 175 22.21 5.63 -3.90
N GLU A 176 22.34 4.36 -4.27
CA GLU A 176 22.90 3.31 -3.42
C GLU A 176 24.35 3.61 -3.04
N ALA A 177 25.17 4.04 -4.00
CA ALA A 177 26.56 4.44 -3.75
C ALA A 177 26.68 5.67 -2.83
N ALA A 178 25.68 6.56 -2.84
CA ALA A 178 25.58 7.69 -1.90
C ALA A 178 25.12 7.26 -0.49
N GLY A 179 24.65 6.01 -0.32
CA GLY A 179 24.15 5.47 0.95
C GLY A 179 22.68 5.73 1.20
N CYS A 180 21.91 6.14 0.18
CA CYS A 180 20.46 6.34 0.30
C CYS A 180 19.72 5.00 0.28
N VAL A 181 18.55 4.96 0.92
CA VAL A 181 17.56 3.91 0.65
C VAL A 181 16.88 4.23 -0.67
N VAL A 182 16.56 3.23 -1.49
CA VAL A 182 16.03 3.43 -2.84
C VAL A 182 14.60 2.89 -2.97
N LEU A 183 13.72 3.74 -3.49
CA LEU A 183 12.45 3.34 -4.08
C LEU A 183 12.60 3.40 -5.60
N ALA A 184 12.72 2.24 -6.24
CA ALA A 184 12.79 2.13 -7.68
C ALA A 184 11.38 2.07 -8.30
N VAL A 185 11.12 2.89 -9.31
CA VAL A 185 9.88 2.93 -10.08
C VAL A 185 10.19 2.80 -11.57
N PRO A 186 10.49 1.58 -12.06
CA PRO A 186 11.00 1.37 -13.42
C PRO A 186 10.11 1.98 -14.51
N SER A 187 10.73 2.69 -15.46
CA SER A 187 10.07 3.30 -16.62
C SER A 187 10.14 2.41 -17.87
N LEU A 188 11.36 2.09 -18.32
CA LEU A 188 11.61 1.31 -19.55
C LEU A 188 12.15 -0.09 -19.30
N ALA A 189 13.11 -0.20 -18.38
CA ALA A 189 13.88 -1.41 -18.17
C ALA A 189 13.64 -1.93 -16.75
N PRO A 190 13.49 -3.26 -16.58
CA PRO A 190 13.28 -3.83 -15.25
C PRO A 190 14.47 -3.55 -14.33
N ILE A 191 14.15 -3.28 -13.08
CA ILE A 191 15.05 -3.18 -11.93
C ILE A 191 14.60 -4.26 -10.94
N GLU A 192 15.54 -5.09 -10.49
CA GLU A 192 15.26 -6.15 -9.51
C GLU A 192 15.27 -5.58 -8.09
N GLU A 193 14.54 -6.18 -7.15
CA GLU A 193 14.65 -5.81 -5.73
C GLU A 193 16.03 -6.17 -5.15
N ALA A 194 16.48 -5.45 -4.12
CA ALA A 194 17.72 -5.75 -3.39
C ALA A 194 17.67 -5.18 -1.97
N PRO A 195 18.56 -5.59 -1.04
CA PRO A 195 18.64 -4.96 0.27
C PRO A 195 18.84 -3.44 0.17
N GLY A 196 17.94 -2.66 0.77
CA GLY A 196 17.93 -1.20 0.66
C GLY A 196 17.28 -0.64 -0.61
N ARG A 197 16.71 -1.50 -1.47
CA ARG A 197 15.99 -1.14 -2.70
C ARG A 197 14.64 -1.85 -2.79
N THR A 198 13.57 -1.07 -2.73
CA THR A 198 12.20 -1.54 -2.96
C THR A 198 11.76 -1.16 -4.36
N VAL A 199 11.06 -2.05 -5.07
CA VAL A 199 10.55 -1.78 -6.42
C VAL A 199 9.02 -1.59 -6.37
N ARG A 200 8.53 -0.60 -7.10
CA ARG A 200 7.10 -0.33 -7.35
C ARG A 200 6.89 -0.04 -8.82
N GLU A 201 5.69 -0.28 -9.33
CA GLU A 201 5.38 0.02 -10.75
C GLU A 201 4.99 1.49 -10.97
N SER A 202 4.57 2.17 -9.90
CA SER A 202 4.08 3.54 -9.94
C SER A 202 4.34 4.26 -8.61
N LEU A 203 4.28 5.59 -8.63
CA LEU A 203 4.21 6.41 -7.42
C LEU A 203 2.80 6.50 -6.86
N ALA A 204 1.78 6.02 -7.58
CA ALA A 204 0.41 5.93 -7.08
C ALA A 204 0.36 5.08 -5.80
N GLY A 205 -0.24 5.62 -4.74
CA GLY A 205 -0.33 4.96 -3.42
C GLY A 205 0.93 5.07 -2.56
N VAL A 206 2.04 5.62 -3.06
CA VAL A 206 3.22 5.90 -2.23
C VAL A 206 2.93 7.08 -1.31
N THR A 207 3.26 6.94 -0.03
CA THR A 207 3.01 7.96 1.01
C THR A 207 4.28 8.32 1.77
N PRO A 208 4.34 9.49 2.46
CA PRO A 208 5.44 9.79 3.37
C PRO A 208 5.68 8.70 4.42
N ALA A 209 4.61 8.07 4.91
CA ALA A 209 4.70 6.95 5.85
C ALA A 209 5.37 5.71 5.23
N SER A 210 5.01 5.34 4.01
CA SER A 210 5.70 4.22 3.33
C SER A 210 7.18 4.54 3.09
N LEU A 211 7.55 5.80 2.78
CA LEU A 211 8.96 6.20 2.66
C LEU A 211 9.71 6.13 4.01
N ARG A 212 9.08 6.51 5.13
CA ARG A 212 9.66 6.36 6.47
C ARG A 212 9.98 4.91 6.81
N GLN A 213 9.13 3.97 6.39
CA GLN A 213 9.38 2.55 6.60
C GLN A 213 10.60 2.06 5.83
N LEU A 214 10.86 2.57 4.63
CA LEU A 214 12.04 2.16 3.86
C LEU A 214 13.35 2.49 4.61
N VAL A 215 13.41 3.65 5.29
CA VAL A 215 14.60 4.04 6.08
C VAL A 215 14.63 3.42 7.48
N ALA A 216 13.48 3.07 8.03
CA ALA A 216 13.32 2.46 9.34
C ALA A 216 12.40 1.22 9.30
N PRO A 217 12.82 0.12 8.65
CA PRO A 217 12.01 -1.10 8.57
C PRO A 217 11.73 -1.71 9.96
N ASP A 218 12.58 -1.40 10.95
CA ASP A 218 12.42 -1.79 12.36
C ASP A 218 11.80 -0.67 13.22
N GLY A 219 11.20 0.36 12.62
CA GLY A 219 10.47 1.41 13.34
C GLY A 219 9.31 0.85 14.17
N PRO A 220 8.81 1.60 15.18
CA PRO A 220 7.67 1.15 15.95
C PRO A 220 6.46 0.96 15.02
N ALA A 221 5.94 -0.26 14.98
CA ALA A 221 4.84 -0.65 14.13
C ALA A 221 3.86 -1.50 14.94
N LEU A 222 2.59 -1.47 14.53
CA LEU A 222 1.53 -2.30 15.09
C LEU A 222 1.05 -3.27 14.02
N ARG A 223 1.22 -4.57 14.25
CA ARG A 223 0.72 -5.62 13.35
C ARG A 223 -0.60 -6.15 13.86
N VAL A 224 -1.68 -5.89 13.13
CA VAL A 224 -3.04 -6.30 13.49
C VAL A 224 -3.52 -7.36 12.52
N MET A 225 -4.10 -8.43 13.06
CA MET A 225 -4.68 -9.54 12.30
C MET A 225 -6.18 -9.65 12.55
N THR A 226 -6.95 -9.87 11.49
CA THR A 226 -8.32 -10.42 11.58
C THR A 226 -8.28 -11.91 11.32
N TRP A 227 -9.02 -12.71 12.10
CA TRP A 227 -9.07 -14.15 11.88
C TRP A 227 -10.37 -14.80 12.34
N ASN A 228 -11.19 -15.26 11.40
CA ASN A 228 -12.26 -16.21 11.65
C ASN A 228 -11.63 -17.59 11.95
N LEU A 229 -11.96 -18.16 13.12
CA LEU A 229 -11.38 -19.42 13.58
C LEU A 229 -12.10 -20.67 13.08
N TRP A 230 -13.25 -20.56 12.41
CA TRP A 230 -14.06 -21.68 11.96
C TRP A 230 -14.48 -22.65 13.08
N CYS A 231 -15.55 -22.30 13.80
CA CYS A 231 -15.98 -23.05 14.97
C CYS A 231 -14.85 -23.27 16.01
N GLY A 232 -14.06 -22.23 16.29
CA GLY A 232 -12.91 -22.27 17.20
C GLY A 232 -11.68 -23.02 16.65
N GLY A 233 -11.74 -23.50 15.41
CA GLY A 233 -10.73 -24.30 14.72
C GLY A 233 -11.03 -25.80 14.75
N THR A 234 -12.15 -26.19 15.35
CA THR A 234 -12.43 -27.59 15.73
C THR A 234 -12.55 -28.56 14.56
N LYS A 235 -12.65 -28.06 13.32
CA LYS A 235 -12.64 -28.89 12.10
C LYS A 235 -11.25 -29.47 11.77
N VAL A 236 -10.19 -28.92 12.35
CA VAL A 236 -8.81 -29.32 12.10
C VAL A 236 -8.20 -29.94 13.37
N ARG A 237 -7.52 -31.08 13.21
CA ARG A 237 -6.82 -31.73 14.32
C ARG A 237 -5.67 -30.85 14.81
N ASP A 238 -5.50 -30.79 16.13
CA ASP A 238 -4.48 -29.98 16.81
C ASP A 238 -4.59 -28.47 16.51
N HIS A 239 -5.80 -27.99 16.17
CA HIS A 239 -6.06 -26.60 15.76
C HIS A 239 -5.46 -25.56 16.71
N ARG A 240 -5.53 -25.73 18.03
CA ARG A 240 -4.98 -24.75 18.98
C ARG A 240 -3.45 -24.60 18.83
N ALA A 241 -2.73 -25.71 18.66
CA ALA A 241 -1.28 -25.67 18.43
C ALA A 241 -0.94 -25.01 17.08
N LYS A 242 -1.73 -25.30 16.05
CA LYS A 242 -1.59 -24.68 14.72
C LYS A 242 -1.91 -23.18 14.75
N GLN A 243 -2.93 -22.76 15.49
CA GLN A 243 -3.28 -21.36 15.72
C GLN A 243 -2.15 -20.60 16.43
N LEU A 244 -1.58 -21.18 17.50
CA LEU A 244 -0.43 -20.60 18.19
C LEU A 244 0.79 -20.48 17.27
N LYS A 245 1.05 -21.49 16.43
CA LYS A 245 2.12 -21.46 15.42
C LYS A 245 1.91 -20.30 14.45
N VAL A 246 0.72 -20.14 13.88
CA VAL A 246 0.40 -19.04 12.96
C VAL A 246 0.62 -17.67 13.61
N ILE A 247 0.08 -17.46 14.81
CA ILE A 247 0.24 -16.17 15.53
C ILE A 247 1.73 -15.88 15.80
N THR A 248 2.49 -16.89 16.20
CA THR A 248 3.93 -16.74 16.50
C THR A 248 4.76 -16.46 15.24
N GLU A 249 4.54 -17.22 14.15
CA GLU A 249 5.30 -17.10 12.91
C GLU A 249 5.00 -15.83 12.13
N THR A 250 3.77 -15.30 12.25
CA THR A 250 3.38 -14.05 11.60
C THR A 250 3.88 -12.80 12.33
N GLY A 251 4.28 -12.94 13.60
CA GLY A 251 4.81 -11.84 14.41
C GLY A 251 3.79 -10.73 14.68
N VAL A 252 2.49 -11.05 14.66
CA VAL A 252 1.42 -10.10 14.91
C VAL A 252 1.44 -9.63 16.37
N ASP A 253 0.93 -8.42 16.62
CA ASP A 253 0.86 -7.83 17.97
C ASP A 253 -0.55 -7.95 18.57
N VAL A 254 -1.56 -7.94 17.71
CA VAL A 254 -2.98 -7.98 18.08
C VAL A 254 -3.75 -8.84 17.09
N VAL A 255 -4.67 -9.66 17.58
CA VAL A 255 -5.57 -10.45 16.75
C VAL A 255 -7.02 -10.21 17.19
N GLY A 256 -7.86 -9.74 16.27
CA GLY A 256 -9.30 -9.80 16.43
C GLY A 256 -9.82 -11.11 15.85
N LEU A 257 -10.56 -11.83 16.68
CA LEU A 257 -11.01 -13.20 16.44
C LEU A 257 -12.52 -13.23 16.25
N GLN A 258 -12.96 -13.98 15.25
CA GLN A 258 -14.35 -14.35 14.98
C GLN A 258 -14.49 -15.87 15.08
N GLU A 259 -15.71 -16.34 15.27
CA GLU A 259 -15.99 -17.77 15.47
C GLU A 259 -15.16 -18.42 16.59
N THR A 260 -15.04 -17.73 17.73
CA THR A 260 -14.27 -18.26 18.86
C THR A 260 -14.92 -19.47 19.54
N TYR A 261 -16.24 -19.61 19.44
CA TYR A 261 -17.05 -20.70 20.02
C TYR A 261 -16.69 -20.97 21.50
N GLY A 262 -16.65 -19.89 22.29
CA GLY A 262 -16.44 -19.91 23.73
C GLY A 262 -15.06 -19.40 24.14
N THR A 263 -14.17 -20.31 24.56
CA THR A 263 -12.93 -19.97 25.29
C THR A 263 -11.71 -19.73 24.40
N ALA A 264 -11.83 -19.81 23.08
CA ALA A 264 -10.66 -19.80 22.19
C ALA A 264 -9.74 -18.59 22.35
N ALA A 265 -10.30 -17.38 22.44
CA ALA A 265 -9.51 -16.17 22.65
C ALA A 265 -8.75 -16.20 23.98
N GLN A 266 -9.38 -16.71 25.05
CA GLN A 266 -8.75 -16.81 26.35
C GLN A 266 -7.60 -17.84 26.33
N GLU A 267 -7.85 -19.03 25.78
CA GLU A 267 -6.85 -20.11 25.70
C GLU A 267 -5.62 -19.71 24.89
N LEU A 268 -5.83 -19.06 23.74
CA LEU A 268 -4.74 -18.56 22.91
C LEU A 268 -3.91 -17.51 23.65
N ALA A 269 -4.56 -16.54 24.30
CA ALA A 269 -3.86 -15.49 25.03
C ALA A 269 -3.09 -16.03 26.23
N GLU A 270 -3.67 -16.95 27.01
CA GLU A 270 -3.00 -17.57 28.15
C GLU A 270 -1.73 -18.34 27.72
N ALA A 271 -1.82 -19.09 26.62
CA ALA A 271 -0.68 -19.82 26.06
C ALA A 271 0.43 -18.89 25.54
N LEU A 272 0.08 -17.72 25.01
CA LEU A 272 1.03 -16.70 24.53
C LEU A 272 1.55 -15.78 25.64
N GLY A 273 0.93 -15.78 26.83
CA GLY A 273 1.18 -14.78 27.88
C GLY A 273 0.65 -13.39 27.52
N TRP A 274 -0.40 -13.31 26.71
CA TRP A 274 -0.99 -12.08 26.18
C TRP A 274 -2.24 -11.63 26.96
N HIS A 275 -2.64 -10.39 26.73
CA HIS A 275 -3.90 -9.85 27.22
C HIS A 275 -5.07 -10.29 26.33
N HIS A 276 -6.26 -10.41 26.89
CA HIS A 276 -7.45 -10.75 26.11
C HIS A 276 -8.74 -10.06 26.57
N HIS A 277 -9.66 -9.93 25.63
CA HIS A 277 -11.05 -9.59 25.82
C HIS A 277 -11.91 -10.60 25.07
N ARG A 278 -12.80 -11.29 25.81
CA ARG A 278 -13.84 -12.14 25.22
C ARG A 278 -15.13 -11.35 25.22
N ALA A 279 -15.87 -11.43 24.11
CA ALA A 279 -17.20 -10.84 23.99
C ALA A 279 -18.16 -11.86 23.38
N GLY A 280 -19.26 -12.14 24.09
CA GLY A 280 -20.15 -13.24 23.80
C GLY A 280 -19.41 -14.59 23.74
N ASP A 281 -19.99 -15.50 22.96
CA ASP A 281 -19.40 -16.82 22.69
C ASP A 281 -18.62 -16.86 21.38
N ASN A 282 -18.55 -15.74 20.64
CA ASN A 282 -18.13 -15.78 19.23
C ASN A 282 -17.08 -14.74 18.83
N LEU A 283 -16.77 -13.78 19.70
CA LEU A 283 -15.78 -12.73 19.43
C LEU A 283 -14.70 -12.70 20.50
N GLY A 284 -13.51 -12.30 20.08
CA GLY A 284 -12.43 -12.02 21.01
C GLY A 284 -11.38 -11.10 20.42
N ILE A 285 -10.62 -10.45 21.30
CA ILE A 285 -9.41 -9.73 20.95
C ILE A 285 -8.31 -10.24 21.87
N ILE A 286 -7.18 -10.62 21.28
CA ILE A 286 -5.95 -10.93 22.01
C ILE A 286 -4.87 -9.94 21.63
N SER A 287 -4.05 -9.52 22.59
CA SER A 287 -3.08 -8.45 22.39
C SER A 287 -1.81 -8.70 23.22
N ARG A 288 -0.65 -8.62 22.56
CA ARG A 288 0.65 -8.55 23.21
C ARG A 288 0.76 -7.31 24.10
N HIS A 289 0.14 -6.22 23.68
CA HIS A 289 0.12 -4.95 24.41
C HIS A 289 -0.96 -4.91 25.51
N PRO A 290 -0.73 -4.19 26.62
CA PRO A 290 -1.73 -4.03 27.68
C PRO A 290 -3.05 -3.44 27.18
N ILE A 291 -4.15 -4.09 27.54
CA ILE A 291 -5.51 -3.55 27.38
C ILE A 291 -5.77 -2.54 28.49
N THR A 292 -5.92 -1.26 28.14
CA THR A 292 -6.16 -0.15 29.07
C THR A 292 -7.65 0.14 29.26
N ALA A 293 -8.49 -0.19 28.28
CA ALA A 293 -9.95 -0.08 28.39
C ALA A 293 -10.66 -1.20 27.60
N ARG A 294 -11.87 -1.56 28.03
CA ARG A 294 -12.81 -2.40 27.27
C ARG A 294 -13.90 -1.49 26.73
N LEU A 295 -14.21 -1.63 25.44
CA LEU A 295 -15.06 -0.73 24.69
C LEU A 295 -16.29 -1.49 24.17
N GLY A 296 -17.46 -0.87 24.30
CA GLY A 296 -18.74 -1.52 23.97
C GLY A 296 -19.22 -2.50 25.04
N ASP A 297 -20.29 -3.22 24.71
CA ASP A 297 -20.91 -4.24 25.55
C ASP A 297 -20.21 -5.59 25.34
N PRO A 298 -19.77 -6.33 26.39
CA PRO A 298 -19.24 -7.68 26.24
C PRO A 298 -20.31 -8.72 25.84
N ASP A 299 -21.59 -8.48 26.03
CA ASP A 299 -22.68 -9.45 25.79
C ASP A 299 -23.29 -9.26 24.38
N VAL A 300 -22.45 -9.36 23.35
CA VAL A 300 -22.79 -9.09 21.94
C VAL A 300 -23.52 -10.20 21.20
N GLY A 301 -23.90 -11.29 21.87
CA GLY A 301 -24.51 -12.45 21.22
C GLY A 301 -23.55 -13.16 20.25
N PHE A 302 -24.11 -13.76 19.19
CA PHE A 302 -23.32 -14.49 18.17
C PHE A 302 -22.75 -13.57 17.07
N TYR A 303 -23.54 -12.58 16.63
CA TYR A 303 -23.11 -11.52 15.70
C TYR A 303 -23.15 -10.18 16.41
N GLY A 304 -22.09 -9.38 16.25
CA GLY A 304 -21.98 -8.09 16.92
C GLY A 304 -20.56 -7.56 16.84
N ALA A 305 -20.25 -6.60 17.71
CA ALA A 305 -18.94 -5.96 17.75
C ALA A 305 -18.50 -5.65 19.19
N ALA A 306 -17.21 -5.84 19.45
CA ALA A 306 -16.56 -5.54 20.72
C ALA A 306 -15.21 -4.88 20.49
N GLY A 307 -14.77 -4.06 21.44
CA GLY A 307 -13.52 -3.32 21.31
C GLY A 307 -12.70 -3.28 22.59
N VAL A 308 -11.44 -2.92 22.42
CA VAL A 308 -10.49 -2.64 23.49
C VAL A 308 -9.64 -1.44 23.12
N ARG A 309 -9.21 -0.68 24.12
CA ARG A 309 -8.08 0.23 23.98
C ARG A 309 -6.82 -0.49 24.40
N ILE A 310 -5.80 -0.45 23.57
CA ILE A 310 -4.46 -0.95 23.90
C ILE A 310 -3.48 0.20 24.01
N ARG A 311 -2.38 -0.01 24.74
CA ARG A 311 -1.25 0.91 24.78
C ARG A 311 0.01 0.21 24.29
N THR A 312 0.51 0.64 23.14
CA THR A 312 1.68 0.08 22.47
C THR A 312 2.99 0.37 23.24
N ASP A 313 4.08 -0.30 22.85
CA ASP A 313 5.39 -0.13 23.48
C ASP A 313 5.96 1.29 23.28
N SER A 314 5.51 2.00 22.24
CA SER A 314 5.84 3.42 21.99
C SER A 314 5.01 4.40 22.83
N GLY A 315 4.07 3.91 23.64
CA GLY A 315 3.15 4.71 24.45
C GLY A 315 1.88 5.15 23.71
N THR A 316 1.77 4.87 22.41
CA THR A 316 0.60 5.22 21.59
C THR A 316 -0.60 4.36 21.98
N GLU A 317 -1.75 4.99 22.28
CA GLU A 317 -3.02 4.29 22.45
C GLU A 317 -3.70 4.06 21.11
N VAL A 318 -4.31 2.88 20.94
CA VAL A 318 -5.08 2.51 19.73
C VAL A 318 -6.33 1.75 20.16
N ASP A 319 -7.48 2.11 19.59
CA ASP A 319 -8.74 1.40 19.76
C ASP A 319 -8.84 0.27 18.73
N ILE A 320 -8.89 -0.98 19.18
CA ILE A 320 -9.04 -2.17 18.35
C ILE A 320 -10.45 -2.69 18.53
N TRP A 321 -11.18 -2.85 17.43
CA TRP A 321 -12.53 -3.41 17.39
C TRP A 321 -12.55 -4.67 16.54
N THR A 322 -13.32 -5.66 16.96
CA THR A 322 -13.62 -6.87 16.19
C THR A 322 -15.13 -6.93 15.92
N VAL A 323 -15.52 -7.35 14.73
CA VAL A 323 -16.92 -7.57 14.34
C VAL A 323 -17.10 -8.94 13.67
N HIS A 324 -18.26 -9.53 13.86
CA HIS A 324 -18.74 -10.66 13.06
C HIS A 324 -20.18 -10.34 12.66
N LEU A 325 -20.40 -10.13 11.36
CA LEU A 325 -21.71 -9.80 10.78
C LEU A 325 -22.43 -11.07 10.33
N ASP A 326 -23.75 -10.99 10.18
CA ASP A 326 -24.60 -12.11 9.78
C ASP A 326 -24.18 -12.69 8.41
N TYR A 327 -24.07 -14.02 8.28
CA TYR A 327 -23.58 -14.65 7.05
C TYR A 327 -24.64 -14.84 5.96
N THR A 328 -25.93 -14.64 6.25
CA THR A 328 -27.02 -15.02 5.33
C THR A 328 -28.07 -13.93 5.14
N PRO A 329 -28.62 -13.78 3.91
CA PRO A 329 -28.15 -14.38 2.65
C PRO A 329 -26.78 -13.84 2.24
N TYR A 330 -26.05 -14.58 1.39
CA TYR A 330 -24.74 -14.17 0.89
C TYR A 330 -24.83 -13.72 -0.56
N GLY A 331 -24.61 -12.44 -0.81
CA GLY A 331 -24.85 -11.80 -2.10
C GLY A 331 -24.12 -12.44 -3.29
N PRO A 332 -22.85 -12.86 -3.18
CA PRO A 332 -22.16 -13.57 -4.26
C PRO A 332 -22.81 -14.89 -4.67
N TYR A 333 -23.42 -15.62 -3.73
CA TYR A 333 -24.19 -16.83 -4.07
C TYR A 333 -25.45 -16.44 -4.84
N GLU A 334 -26.24 -15.49 -4.33
CA GLU A 334 -27.47 -15.03 -5.00
C GLU A 334 -27.18 -14.45 -6.40
N ALA A 335 -26.05 -13.76 -6.58
CA ALA A 335 -25.62 -13.24 -7.87
C ALA A 335 -25.18 -14.36 -8.84
N ALA A 336 -24.30 -15.26 -8.39
CA ALA A 336 -23.71 -16.29 -9.25
C ALA A 336 -24.65 -17.46 -9.55
N PHE A 337 -25.54 -17.78 -8.61
CA PHE A 337 -26.37 -18.99 -8.65
C PHE A 337 -27.83 -18.69 -9.00
N ASP A 338 -28.38 -17.60 -8.48
CA ASP A 338 -29.79 -17.25 -8.67
C ASP A 338 -29.97 -16.11 -9.70
N GLY A 339 -28.87 -15.42 -10.06
CA GLY A 339 -28.87 -14.36 -11.06
C GLY A 339 -29.58 -13.08 -10.60
N LEU A 340 -29.61 -12.82 -9.30
CA LEU A 340 -30.28 -11.63 -8.76
C LEU A 340 -29.58 -10.33 -9.21
N PRO A 341 -30.35 -9.27 -9.53
CA PRO A 341 -29.78 -7.98 -9.89
C PRO A 341 -29.21 -7.26 -8.67
N ALA A 342 -28.26 -6.35 -8.90
CA ALA A 342 -27.60 -5.55 -7.85
C ALA A 342 -28.57 -4.89 -6.86
N SER A 343 -29.74 -4.43 -7.31
CA SER A 343 -30.75 -3.82 -6.44
C SER A 343 -31.32 -4.76 -5.39
N GLU A 344 -31.47 -6.05 -5.70
CA GLU A 344 -31.95 -7.05 -4.74
C GLU A 344 -30.83 -7.46 -3.79
N LEU A 345 -29.61 -7.65 -4.30
CA LEU A 345 -28.42 -7.91 -3.47
C LEU A 345 -28.25 -6.82 -2.40
N ILE A 346 -28.32 -5.54 -2.80
CA ILE A 346 -28.24 -4.39 -1.88
C ILE A 346 -29.38 -4.41 -0.85
N ALA A 347 -30.59 -4.81 -1.24
CA ALA A 347 -31.73 -4.88 -0.33
C ALA A 347 -31.57 -5.97 0.74
N HIS A 348 -30.88 -7.07 0.40
CA HIS A 348 -30.64 -8.19 1.31
C HIS A 348 -29.53 -7.92 2.34
N GLU A 349 -28.70 -6.90 2.13
CA GLU A 349 -27.65 -6.47 3.06
C GLU A 349 -28.17 -5.76 4.33
N GLN A 350 -29.49 -5.54 4.47
CA GLN A 350 -30.07 -4.73 5.54
C GLN A 350 -29.68 -5.18 6.95
N VAL A 351 -29.59 -6.48 7.20
CA VAL A 351 -29.21 -7.04 8.50
C VAL A 351 -27.75 -6.72 8.82
N ARG A 352 -26.82 -7.10 7.92
CA ARG A 352 -25.39 -6.80 8.07
C ARG A 352 -25.13 -5.30 8.18
N LEU A 353 -25.83 -4.49 7.39
CA LEU A 353 -25.71 -3.03 7.43
C LEU A 353 -26.17 -2.44 8.77
N ALA A 354 -27.26 -2.96 9.36
CA ALA A 354 -27.72 -2.52 10.67
C ALA A 354 -26.71 -2.88 11.77
N GLN A 355 -26.15 -4.09 11.72
CA GLN A 355 -25.11 -4.55 12.65
C GLN A 355 -23.84 -3.69 12.53
N LEU A 356 -23.36 -3.42 11.32
CA LEU A 356 -22.20 -2.55 11.12
C LEU A 356 -22.49 -1.13 11.60
N ARG A 357 -23.65 -0.55 11.32
CA ARG A 357 -24.01 0.79 11.82
C ARG A 357 -24.02 0.86 13.34
N ASP A 358 -24.47 -0.20 14.02
CA ASP A 358 -24.37 -0.28 15.47
C ASP A 358 -22.90 -0.29 15.94
N CYS A 359 -22.04 -1.06 15.27
CA CYS A 359 -20.59 -1.05 15.53
C CYS A 359 -19.97 0.35 15.34
N LEU A 360 -20.23 1.00 14.21
CA LEU A 360 -19.70 2.33 13.89
C LEU A 360 -20.16 3.39 14.91
N ARG A 361 -21.42 3.34 15.34
CA ARG A 361 -21.93 4.20 16.41
C ARG A 361 -21.16 3.98 17.71
N ARG A 362 -20.89 2.72 18.10
CA ARG A 362 -20.11 2.41 19.31
C ARG A 362 -18.66 2.90 19.20
N ILE A 363 -18.04 2.83 18.02
CA ILE A 363 -16.71 3.39 17.76
C ILE A 363 -16.72 4.90 17.95
N ASP A 364 -17.73 5.59 17.44
CA ASP A 364 -17.79 7.06 17.58
C ASP A 364 -18.14 7.49 19.01
N ASP A 365 -18.90 6.68 19.76
CA ASP A 365 -19.18 6.89 21.19
C ASP A 365 -17.90 6.81 22.07
N THR A 366 -16.79 6.22 21.58
CA THR A 366 -15.51 6.16 22.31
C THR A 366 -14.54 7.29 21.97
N ALA A 367 -14.89 8.17 21.02
CA ALA A 367 -14.08 9.34 20.69
C ALA A 367 -14.05 10.33 21.88
N PRO A 368 -12.91 10.99 22.18
CA PRO A 368 -12.82 11.88 23.32
C PRO A 368 -13.80 13.06 23.18
N GLY A 369 -14.70 13.21 24.15
CA GLY A 369 -15.72 14.28 24.18
C GLY A 369 -15.19 15.69 24.51
N ALA A 370 -13.87 15.88 24.59
CA ALA A 370 -13.25 17.17 24.94
C ALA A 370 -12.70 17.87 23.68
N PRO A 371 -13.08 19.13 23.41
CA PRO A 371 -12.51 19.92 22.32
C PRO A 371 -10.98 20.02 22.48
N GLY A 372 -10.23 19.58 21.46
CA GLY A 372 -8.76 19.68 21.41
C GLY A 372 -7.99 18.43 21.87
N ALA A 373 -8.66 17.35 22.28
CA ALA A 373 -8.00 16.06 22.49
C ALA A 373 -7.58 15.44 21.14
N THR A 374 -6.36 14.91 21.05
CA THR A 374 -5.94 14.09 19.91
C THR A 374 -6.81 12.85 19.83
N ALA A 375 -7.45 12.64 18.68
CA ALA A 375 -8.27 11.46 18.45
C ALA A 375 -7.43 10.19 18.55
N VAL A 376 -7.92 9.19 19.29
CA VAL A 376 -7.28 7.87 19.38
C VAL A 376 -7.47 7.17 18.04
N PRO A 377 -6.39 6.67 17.39
CA PRO A 377 -6.52 5.89 16.16
C PRO A 377 -7.37 4.64 16.38
N VAL A 378 -8.13 4.25 15.35
CA VAL A 378 -9.05 3.12 15.38
C VAL A 378 -8.63 2.08 14.34
N VAL A 379 -8.66 0.81 14.71
CA VAL A 379 -8.60 -0.33 13.79
C VAL A 379 -9.84 -1.21 14.02
N LEU A 380 -10.67 -1.37 13.00
CA LEU A 380 -11.81 -2.29 12.98
C LEU A 380 -11.42 -3.50 12.14
N VAL A 381 -11.37 -4.66 12.76
CA VAL A 381 -11.16 -5.94 12.10
C VAL A 381 -12.43 -6.77 12.12
N GLY A 382 -12.60 -7.70 11.19
CA GLY A 382 -13.70 -8.65 11.30
C GLY A 382 -14.04 -9.39 10.04
N ASP A 383 -14.90 -10.39 10.24
CA ASP A 383 -15.63 -11.08 9.20
C ASP A 383 -16.94 -10.33 8.95
N PHE A 384 -17.02 -9.68 7.79
CA PHE A 384 -18.19 -8.89 7.41
C PHE A 384 -19.23 -9.73 6.69
N ASN A 385 -18.89 -10.95 6.28
CA ASN A 385 -19.71 -11.79 5.41
C ASN A 385 -20.25 -11.04 4.19
N SER A 386 -19.55 -10.00 3.72
CA SER A 386 -19.97 -9.07 2.68
C SER A 386 -18.79 -8.74 1.78
N PRO A 387 -18.97 -8.74 0.46
CA PRO A 387 -17.95 -8.20 -0.44
C PRO A 387 -17.72 -6.70 -0.24
N SER A 388 -16.60 -6.23 -0.78
CA SER A 388 -16.24 -4.81 -0.80
C SER A 388 -16.77 -4.09 -2.04
N HIS A 389 -17.30 -2.88 -1.85
CA HIS A 389 -17.59 -1.96 -2.95
C HIS A 389 -16.35 -1.54 -3.75
N LEU A 390 -15.14 -1.74 -3.20
CA LEU A 390 -13.87 -1.52 -3.91
C LEU A 390 -13.44 -2.72 -4.76
N ASP A 391 -13.83 -3.93 -4.36
CA ASP A 391 -13.46 -5.16 -5.06
C ASP A 391 -14.47 -5.52 -6.16
N ARG A 392 -15.74 -5.21 -5.90
CA ARG A 392 -16.90 -5.54 -6.73
C ARG A 392 -17.71 -4.28 -7.06
N PRO A 393 -17.19 -3.38 -7.91
CA PRO A 393 -17.85 -2.11 -8.25
C PRO A 393 -19.14 -2.28 -9.06
N ASP A 394 -19.47 -3.51 -9.50
CA ASP A 394 -20.73 -3.88 -10.12
C ASP A 394 -21.94 -3.77 -9.17
N VAL A 395 -21.70 -3.79 -7.86
CA VAL A 395 -22.71 -3.61 -6.81
C VAL A 395 -22.22 -2.59 -5.80
N ASP A 396 -23.07 -1.64 -5.43
CA ASP A 396 -22.74 -0.65 -4.40
C ASP A 396 -22.92 -1.26 -2.99
N TRP A 397 -22.01 -2.15 -2.60
CA TRP A 397 -22.09 -2.93 -1.35
C TRP A 397 -22.23 -2.01 -0.13
N PRO A 398 -23.43 -1.93 0.49
CA PRO A 398 -23.76 -0.86 1.42
C PRO A 398 -23.05 -0.98 2.77
N VAL A 399 -22.64 -2.20 3.16
CA VAL A 399 -21.90 -2.46 4.39
C VAL A 399 -20.54 -1.76 4.34
N THR A 400 -19.69 -2.12 3.38
CA THR A 400 -18.35 -1.51 3.27
C THR A 400 -18.42 -0.03 2.90
N ARG A 401 -19.46 0.42 2.18
CA ARG A 401 -19.73 1.86 1.96
C ARG A 401 -20.03 2.62 3.24
N ALA A 402 -20.79 2.03 4.16
CA ALA A 402 -21.08 2.67 5.44
C ALA A 402 -19.81 2.85 6.30
N ALA A 403 -18.89 1.87 6.26
CA ALA A 403 -17.60 2.01 6.92
C ALA A 403 -16.75 3.14 6.29
N GLU A 404 -16.65 3.19 4.96
CA GLU A 404 -15.97 4.28 4.25
C GLU A 404 -16.56 5.65 4.60
N ALA A 405 -17.90 5.75 4.62
CA ALA A 405 -18.61 6.98 4.97
C ALA A 405 -18.39 7.44 6.43
N SER A 406 -18.08 6.52 7.36
CA SER A 406 -17.65 6.87 8.73
C SER A 406 -16.18 7.29 8.84
N GLY A 407 -15.45 7.32 7.72
CA GLY A 407 -14.04 7.71 7.65
C GLY A 407 -13.05 6.59 7.99
N LEU A 408 -13.51 5.33 8.04
CA LEU A 408 -12.61 4.17 8.05
C LEU A 408 -12.13 3.91 6.63
N ARG A 409 -10.86 3.53 6.48
CA ARG A 409 -10.26 3.18 5.19
C ARG A 409 -9.84 1.72 5.18
N ASP A 410 -9.93 1.09 4.02
CA ASP A 410 -9.58 -0.31 3.80
C ASP A 410 -8.06 -0.46 3.64
N SER A 411 -7.40 -1.09 4.62
CA SER A 411 -5.94 -1.19 4.60
C SER A 411 -5.41 -2.05 3.46
N PHE A 412 -6.16 -3.08 3.05
CA PHE A 412 -5.75 -3.96 1.97
C PHE A 412 -5.79 -3.21 0.65
N ARG A 413 -6.80 -2.37 0.41
CA ARG A 413 -6.89 -1.56 -0.82
C ARG A 413 -6.01 -0.33 -0.83
N GLU A 414 -5.63 0.20 0.34
CA GLU A 414 -4.55 1.18 0.42
C GLU A 414 -3.21 0.57 -0.02
N ALA A 415 -2.91 -0.67 0.39
CA ALA A 415 -1.68 -1.37 0.01
C ALA A 415 -1.73 -1.91 -1.43
N HIS A 416 -2.91 -2.37 -1.88
CA HIS A 416 -3.15 -3.02 -3.17
C HIS A 416 -4.34 -2.39 -3.90
N PRO A 417 -4.15 -1.24 -4.57
CA PRO A 417 -5.27 -0.49 -5.16
C PRO A 417 -5.99 -1.20 -6.31
N ASP A 418 -5.36 -2.20 -6.95
CA ASP A 418 -5.92 -2.95 -8.08
C ASP A 418 -6.56 -4.28 -7.60
N PRO A 419 -7.90 -4.39 -7.60
CA PRO A 419 -8.60 -5.59 -7.15
C PRO A 419 -8.54 -6.76 -8.14
N VAL A 420 -8.16 -6.54 -9.40
CA VAL A 420 -8.00 -7.62 -10.38
C VAL A 420 -6.64 -8.27 -10.23
N ARG A 421 -5.60 -7.45 -10.06
CA ARG A 421 -4.23 -7.93 -9.89
C ARG A 421 -4.03 -8.65 -8.55
N GLU A 422 -4.50 -8.03 -7.47
CA GLU A 422 -4.37 -8.54 -6.11
C GLU A 422 -5.76 -8.63 -5.48
N PRO A 423 -6.52 -9.70 -5.77
CA PRO A 423 -7.90 -9.82 -5.31
C PRO A 423 -8.01 -10.01 -3.79
N GLY A 424 -7.00 -10.58 -3.15
CA GLY A 424 -6.96 -10.71 -1.69
C GLY A 424 -8.10 -11.55 -1.11
N HIS A 425 -8.56 -12.58 -1.83
CA HIS A 425 -9.66 -13.43 -1.39
C HIS A 425 -9.41 -13.99 0.02
N THR A 426 -10.43 -13.90 0.87
CA THR A 426 -10.41 -14.47 2.22
C THR A 426 -11.41 -15.62 2.34
N TRP A 427 -12.47 -15.59 1.54
CA TRP A 427 -13.42 -16.68 1.36
C TRP A 427 -13.21 -17.33 -0.02
N SER A 428 -12.79 -18.59 -0.13
CA SER A 428 -12.31 -19.48 0.94
C SER A 428 -11.11 -20.30 0.46
N PRO A 429 -10.05 -20.46 1.28
CA PRO A 429 -8.91 -21.32 0.96
C PRO A 429 -9.22 -22.83 0.90
N VAL A 430 -10.36 -23.27 1.44
CA VAL A 430 -10.73 -24.71 1.50
C VAL A 430 -11.96 -25.05 0.67
N HIS A 431 -12.78 -24.09 0.27
CA HIS A 431 -13.92 -24.32 -0.61
C HIS A 431 -13.57 -23.98 -2.06
N ALA A 432 -13.25 -25.01 -2.86
CA ALA A 432 -13.09 -24.87 -4.30
C ALA A 432 -14.43 -25.01 -5.05
N LEU A 433 -15.36 -25.77 -4.48
CA LEU A 433 -16.70 -26.04 -5.01
C LEU A 433 -17.72 -25.69 -3.92
N HIS A 434 -18.88 -25.23 -4.35
CA HIS A 434 -20.00 -24.92 -3.48
C HIS A 434 -20.55 -26.19 -2.80
N GLU A 435 -20.88 -26.07 -1.51
CA GLU A 435 -21.18 -27.21 -0.63
C GLU A 435 -22.56 -27.88 -0.85
N ASP A 436 -23.34 -27.43 -1.82
CA ASP A 436 -24.67 -27.96 -2.12
C ASP A 436 -24.66 -29.25 -2.96
N GLY A 437 -23.48 -29.74 -3.32
CA GLY A 437 -23.31 -30.92 -4.19
C GLY A 437 -23.60 -30.66 -5.68
N SER A 438 -23.83 -29.41 -6.09
CA SER A 438 -24.06 -29.03 -7.48
C SER A 438 -22.80 -29.13 -8.36
N GLY A 439 -21.62 -29.13 -7.73
CA GLY A 439 -20.32 -29.07 -8.42
C GLY A 439 -20.03 -27.70 -9.04
N ARG A 440 -20.80 -26.66 -8.69
CA ARG A 440 -20.52 -25.28 -9.08
C ARG A 440 -19.26 -24.77 -8.36
N PRO A 441 -18.41 -23.97 -9.01
CA PRO A 441 -17.28 -23.32 -8.35
C PRO A 441 -17.75 -22.42 -7.22
N GLU A 442 -16.99 -22.37 -6.12
CA GLU A 442 -17.25 -21.44 -5.02
C GLU A 442 -16.87 -20.01 -5.46
N PRO A 443 -17.77 -19.01 -5.36
CA PRO A 443 -17.41 -17.61 -5.50
C PRO A 443 -16.32 -17.23 -4.49
N GLN A 444 -15.21 -16.72 -5.01
CA GLN A 444 -14.08 -16.27 -4.20
C GLN A 444 -14.16 -14.77 -4.01
N ASP A 445 -14.17 -14.33 -2.76
CA ASP A 445 -14.33 -12.92 -2.41
C ASP A 445 -13.48 -12.58 -1.17
N ARG A 446 -13.22 -11.28 -1.00
CA ARG A 446 -12.66 -10.75 0.24
C ARG A 446 -13.80 -10.27 1.12
N ILE A 447 -14.00 -10.94 2.25
CA ILE A 447 -15.07 -10.64 3.22
C ILE A 447 -14.53 -10.38 4.64
N ASP A 448 -13.24 -10.63 4.86
CA ASP A 448 -12.54 -10.29 6.09
C ASP A 448 -11.71 -9.03 5.88
N PHE A 449 -11.87 -8.07 6.80
CA PHE A 449 -11.30 -6.74 6.61
C PHE A 449 -10.45 -6.31 7.80
N VAL A 450 -9.44 -5.49 7.49
CA VAL A 450 -8.77 -4.61 8.45
C VAL A 450 -9.01 -3.18 7.98
N LEU A 451 -9.93 -2.50 8.65
CA LEU A 451 -10.27 -1.11 8.38
C LEU A 451 -9.63 -0.21 9.44
N HIS A 452 -9.24 1.01 9.08
CA HIS A 452 -8.55 1.90 10.03
C HIS A 452 -8.87 3.38 9.85
N ARG A 453 -8.65 4.15 10.91
CA ARG A 453 -8.73 5.62 10.93
C ARG A 453 -7.63 6.16 11.83
N GLY A 454 -6.81 7.07 11.31
CA GLY A 454 -5.75 7.72 12.09
C GLY A 454 -4.43 6.96 12.18
N LEU A 455 -4.24 5.90 11.40
CA LEU A 455 -2.95 5.22 11.21
C LEU A 455 -2.52 5.29 9.73
N ALA A 456 -1.26 4.98 9.48
CA ALA A 456 -0.72 4.82 8.13
C ALA A 456 -0.40 3.35 7.87
N VAL A 457 -0.89 2.82 6.75
CA VAL A 457 -0.64 1.44 6.32
C VAL A 457 0.77 1.33 5.77
N LEU A 458 1.52 0.36 6.29
CA LEU A 458 2.87 0.02 5.84
C LEU A 458 2.85 -1.21 4.92
N ASP A 459 2.03 -2.20 5.28
CA ASP A 459 1.84 -3.44 4.53
C ASP A 459 0.46 -4.00 4.88
N SER A 460 -0.19 -4.66 3.93
CA SER A 460 -1.41 -5.44 4.19
C SER A 460 -1.43 -6.66 3.29
N ARG A 461 -1.72 -7.84 3.83
CA ARG A 461 -1.69 -9.10 3.08
C ARG A 461 -2.67 -10.11 3.64
N THR A 462 -3.12 -11.02 2.78
CA THR A 462 -3.80 -12.23 3.23
C THR A 462 -2.79 -13.27 3.70
N GLN A 463 -3.20 -14.14 4.62
CA GLN A 463 -2.36 -15.18 5.20
C GLN A 463 -3.11 -16.51 5.22
N VAL A 464 -2.48 -17.53 4.66
CA VAL A 464 -2.84 -18.95 4.73
C VAL A 464 -1.56 -19.75 4.90
N SER A 465 -1.56 -20.78 5.75
CA SER A 465 -0.39 -21.66 5.89
C SER A 465 -0.44 -22.80 4.88
N GLY A 466 0.62 -22.94 4.09
CA GLY A 466 0.73 -24.01 3.10
C GLY A 466 -0.33 -23.91 1.99
N THR A 467 -0.72 -25.07 1.46
CA THR A 467 -1.81 -25.20 0.48
C THR A 467 -2.87 -26.11 1.10
N PRO A 468 -3.92 -25.53 1.71
CA PRO A 468 -4.96 -26.32 2.38
C PRO A 468 -5.60 -27.32 1.42
N ARG A 469 -5.86 -28.54 1.89
CA ARG A 469 -6.72 -29.48 1.16
C ARG A 469 -8.16 -28.97 1.20
N PRO A 470 -8.94 -29.19 0.13
CA PRO A 470 -10.30 -28.70 0.07
C PRO A 470 -11.22 -29.47 1.02
N TRP A 471 -12.33 -28.85 1.39
CA TRP A 471 -13.42 -29.52 2.10
C TRP A 471 -13.98 -30.71 1.30
N PRO A 472 -14.28 -31.86 1.94
CA PRO A 472 -14.27 -32.11 3.39
C PRO A 472 -12.94 -32.64 3.98
N ASP A 473 -11.88 -32.78 3.19
CA ASP A 473 -10.61 -33.43 3.59
C ASP A 473 -9.67 -32.50 4.38
N VAL A 474 -10.21 -31.67 5.27
CA VAL A 474 -9.49 -30.59 5.97
C VAL A 474 -8.81 -31.01 7.26
N GLU A 475 -9.12 -32.20 7.80
CA GLU A 475 -8.76 -32.56 9.19
C GLU A 475 -7.25 -32.47 9.49
N ASP A 476 -6.39 -32.73 8.50
CA ASP A 476 -4.93 -32.66 8.64
C ASP A 476 -4.31 -31.37 8.08
N ASN A 477 -5.11 -30.38 7.65
CA ASN A 477 -4.58 -29.13 7.11
C ASN A 477 -3.70 -28.42 8.14
N ASP A 478 -2.61 -27.78 7.68
CA ASP A 478 -1.80 -26.91 8.54
C ASP A 478 -2.54 -25.63 8.90
N TRP A 479 -3.39 -25.13 7.99
CA TRP A 479 -4.25 -23.98 8.20
C TRP A 479 -5.56 -24.40 8.91
N PRO A 480 -5.83 -23.89 10.13
CA PRO A 480 -6.96 -24.33 10.95
C PRO A 480 -8.22 -23.46 10.79
N SER A 481 -8.52 -23.00 9.58
CA SER A 481 -9.68 -22.15 9.27
C SER A 481 -10.11 -22.32 7.81
N ASP A 482 -11.38 -22.03 7.52
CA ASP A 482 -11.95 -21.89 6.17
C ASP A 482 -11.87 -20.45 5.64
N HIS A 483 -11.37 -19.50 6.43
CA HIS A 483 -11.02 -18.15 5.98
C HIS A 483 -9.51 -17.97 5.89
N ALA A 484 -9.04 -17.20 4.90
CA ALA A 484 -7.72 -16.60 5.00
C ALA A 484 -7.76 -15.46 6.03
N ALA A 485 -6.70 -15.31 6.81
CA ALA A 485 -6.56 -14.14 7.68
C ALA A 485 -6.12 -12.92 6.88
N VAL A 486 -6.36 -11.71 7.39
CA VAL A 486 -5.76 -10.48 6.87
C VAL A 486 -4.86 -9.89 7.94
N ILE A 487 -3.62 -9.57 7.57
CA ILE A 487 -2.63 -8.95 8.46
C ILE A 487 -2.26 -7.59 7.88
N THR A 488 -2.41 -6.54 8.68
CA THR A 488 -1.94 -5.20 8.34
C THR A 488 -0.86 -4.75 9.32
N THR A 489 0.22 -4.21 8.78
CA THR A 489 1.23 -3.48 9.54
C THR A 489 0.95 -1.99 9.46
N PHE A 490 0.80 -1.34 10.60
CA PHE A 490 0.63 0.11 10.70
C PHE A 490 1.89 0.77 11.24
N ALA A 491 2.20 1.97 10.75
CA ALA A 491 3.20 2.83 11.37
C ALA A 491 2.66 3.36 12.70
N LEU A 492 3.49 3.32 13.74
CA LEU A 492 3.22 4.04 14.98
C LEU A 492 4.10 5.27 15.03
N GLU A 493 3.49 6.43 15.26
CA GLU A 493 4.25 7.62 15.63
C GLU A 493 4.81 7.43 17.06
N PRO A 494 6.02 7.90 17.37
CA PRO A 494 6.53 7.91 18.74
C PRO A 494 5.59 8.75 19.62
N GLY A 495 5.07 8.18 20.71
CA GLY A 495 4.32 8.95 21.69
C GLY A 495 5.18 10.09 22.25
N ALA A 496 4.57 11.24 22.53
CA ALA A 496 5.24 12.30 23.27
C ALA A 496 5.71 11.71 24.61
N ARG A 497 7.03 11.65 24.82
CA ARG A 497 7.57 11.26 26.13
C ARG A 497 7.21 12.38 27.11
N GLU A 498 6.41 12.05 28.13
CA GLU A 498 6.22 12.92 29.30
C GLU A 498 7.54 13.17 30.05
#